data_AF-A0A402AWV3-F1
#
_entry.id   AF-A0A402AWV3-F1
#
_cell.length_a   1.000
_cell.length_b   1.000
_cell.length_c   1.000
_cell.angle_alpha   90.00
_cell.angle_beta   90.00
_cell.angle_gamma   90.00
#
_symmetry.space_group_name_H-M   'P 1'
#
loop_
_entity.id
_entity.type
_entity.pdbx_description
1 polymer ?
#
loop_
_entity_poly.entity_id
_entity_poly.type
_entity_poly.pdbx_seq_one_letter_code
_entity_poly.pdbx_strand_id
1 'polypeptide(L)'
;MPKSNRAVLIVSGGMDSCVLAHYYAAAGFHLHLLSFNYGQKHVKELNYAERYIADLRARYNQLEIAHDTVDLPIARLLSNSDSALINPERKMPHGHYTDDSMKATVVPYRNPNMLLQAATVAWNEHASVVAYAAHQGDYAQYPDCRKIFVDAFNNLLAISMEGRR
;
A
#
# COMPACT_ATOMS: atom_id res chain seq x y z
N MET A 1 4.96 11.38 24.45
CA MET A 1 4.33 12.21 23.40
C MET A 1 2.89 11.74 23.20
N PRO A 2 1.88 12.62 23.15
CA PRO A 2 0.54 12.19 22.78
C PRO A 2 0.59 11.60 21.36
N LYS A 3 -0.05 10.44 21.14
CA LYS A 3 -0.15 9.84 19.81
C LYS A 3 -0.84 10.87 18.90
N SER A 4 -0.19 11.27 17.82
CA SER A 4 -0.86 12.07 16.79
C SER A 4 -1.99 11.21 16.21
N ASN A 5 -3.15 11.81 16.00
CA ASN A 5 -4.27 11.16 15.34
C ASN A 5 -4.08 11.20 13.82
N ARG A 6 -2.93 10.71 13.35
CA ARG A 6 -2.53 10.69 11.94
C ARG A 6 -2.08 9.29 11.53
N ALA A 7 -2.56 8.86 10.37
CA ALA A 7 -2.24 7.59 9.75
C ALA A 7 -1.74 7.79 8.32
N VAL A 8 -0.70 7.05 7.94
CA VAL A 8 -0.22 6.96 6.56
C VAL A 8 -0.71 5.65 5.96
N LEU A 9 -1.41 5.70 4.83
CA LEU A 9 -2.07 4.54 4.26
C LEU A 9 -1.69 4.35 2.81
N ILE A 10 -1.45 3.10 2.42
CA ILE A 10 -1.23 2.73 1.02
C ILE A 10 -2.59 2.56 0.33
N VAL A 11 -2.82 3.30 -0.75
CA VAL A 11 -4.08 3.31 -1.51
C VAL A 11 -3.83 3.05 -2.99
N SER A 12 -4.43 1.97 -3.51
CA SER A 12 -4.39 1.61 -4.94
C SER A 12 -5.64 2.01 -5.72
N GLY A 13 -6.70 2.45 -5.03
CA GLY A 13 -8.03 2.65 -5.62
C GLY A 13 -8.87 1.36 -5.72
N GLY A 14 -8.30 0.22 -5.32
CA GLY A 14 -9.03 -1.04 -5.16
C GLY A 14 -9.88 -1.04 -3.88
N MET A 15 -10.95 -1.85 -3.89
CA MET A 15 -11.95 -1.94 -2.82
C MET A 15 -11.35 -2.02 -1.42
N ASP A 16 -10.39 -2.93 -1.19
CA ASP A 16 -9.83 -3.16 0.15
C ASP A 16 -9.08 -1.93 0.67
N SER A 17 -8.30 -1.28 -0.19
CA SER A 17 -7.56 -0.06 0.18
C SER A 17 -8.49 1.13 0.44
N CYS A 18 -9.61 1.21 -0.30
CA CYS A 18 -10.64 2.22 -0.06
C CYS A 18 -11.39 1.97 1.26
N VAL A 19 -11.75 0.72 1.56
CA VAL A 19 -12.40 0.36 2.83
C VAL A 19 -11.46 0.67 4.01
N LEU A 20 -10.17 0.38 3.87
CA LEU A 20 -9.17 0.71 4.90
C LEU A 20 -9.07 2.22 5.15
N ALA A 21 -9.05 3.05 4.10
CA ALA A 21 -9.03 4.50 4.24
C ALA A 21 -10.31 5.03 4.93
N HIS A 22 -11.48 4.51 4.56
CA HIS A 22 -12.73 4.81 5.28
C HIS A 22 -12.69 4.42 6.75
N TYR A 23 -12.10 3.26 7.07
CA TYR A 23 -12.00 2.78 8.45
C TYR A 23 -11.23 3.76 9.33
N TYR A 24 -10.06 4.23 8.88
CA TYR A 24 -9.27 5.20 9.65
C TYR A 24 -9.90 6.61 9.68
N ALA A 25 -10.47 7.08 8.56
CA ALA A 25 -11.20 8.35 8.55
C ALA A 25 -12.40 8.34 9.51
N ALA A 26 -13.18 7.25 9.51
CA ALA A 26 -14.32 7.10 10.43
C ALA A 26 -13.89 7.04 11.90
N ALA A 27 -12.68 6.54 12.18
CA ALA A 27 -12.06 6.58 13.51
C ALA A 27 -11.46 7.96 13.86
N GLY A 28 -11.59 8.96 12.98
CA GLY A 28 -11.18 10.35 13.21
C GLY A 28 -9.71 10.65 12.89
N PHE A 29 -8.99 9.75 12.24
CA PHE A 29 -7.59 9.99 11.87
C PHE A 29 -7.48 10.97 10.70
N HIS A 30 -6.54 11.92 10.81
CA HIS A 30 -5.97 12.60 9.65
C HIS A 30 -5.21 11.59 8.79
N LEU A 31 -5.34 11.69 7.48
CA LEU A 31 -4.78 10.69 6.57
C LEU A 31 -3.72 11.32 5.67
N HIS A 32 -2.62 10.59 5.48
CA HIS A 32 -1.77 10.77 4.33
C HIS A 32 -1.86 9.50 3.47
N LEU A 33 -2.45 9.62 2.29
CA LEU A 33 -2.64 8.50 1.38
C LEU A 33 -1.47 8.42 0.41
N LEU A 34 -0.93 7.23 0.18
CA LEU A 34 0.15 7.00 -0.77
C LEU A 34 -0.30 6.03 -1.84
N SER A 35 -0.33 6.52 -3.08
CA SER A 35 -0.43 5.68 -4.26
C SER A 35 0.97 5.42 -4.81
N PHE A 36 1.16 4.26 -5.42
CA PHE A 36 2.47 3.87 -5.96
C PHE A 36 2.37 3.55 -7.44
N ASN A 37 3.16 4.26 -8.22
CA ASN A 37 3.48 3.85 -9.58
C ASN A 37 4.76 3.03 -9.53
N TYR A 38 4.62 1.71 -9.66
CA TYR A 38 5.74 0.80 -9.62
C TYR A 38 6.10 0.16 -10.96
N GLY A 39 5.56 0.71 -12.04
CA GLY A 39 5.65 0.19 -13.40
C GLY A 39 4.64 -0.94 -13.68
N GLN A 40 3.53 -0.96 -12.94
CA GLN A 40 2.43 -1.89 -13.19
C GLN A 40 1.73 -1.61 -14.52
N LYS A 41 1.22 -2.67 -15.17
CA LYS A 41 0.48 -2.56 -16.44
C LYS A 41 -0.77 -1.69 -16.35
N HIS A 42 -1.47 -1.71 -15.22
CA HIS A 42 -2.76 -1.04 -15.07
C HIS A 42 -2.63 0.33 -14.41
N VAL A 43 -2.08 1.30 -15.16
CA VAL A 43 -1.98 2.71 -14.72
C VAL A 43 -3.36 3.34 -14.44
N LYS A 44 -4.44 2.81 -15.03
CA LYS A 44 -5.81 3.27 -14.80
C LYS A 44 -6.23 3.21 -13.32
N GLU A 45 -5.62 2.33 -12.53
CA GLU A 45 -5.84 2.23 -11.07
C GLU A 45 -5.56 3.56 -10.36
N LEU A 46 -4.54 4.30 -10.79
CA LEU A 46 -4.20 5.61 -10.20
C LEU A 46 -5.32 6.64 -10.43
N ASN A 47 -5.95 6.63 -11.61
CA ASN A 47 -7.07 7.52 -11.89
C ASN A 47 -8.30 7.20 -11.03
N TYR A 48 -8.53 5.92 -10.71
CA TYR A 48 -9.60 5.52 -9.80
C TYR A 48 -9.29 5.94 -8.37
N ALA A 49 -8.03 5.80 -7.94
CA ALA A 49 -7.58 6.27 -6.64
C ALA A 49 -7.81 7.78 -6.48
N GLU A 50 -7.45 8.61 -7.47
CA GLU A 50 -7.67 10.05 -7.41
C GLU A 50 -9.14 10.43 -7.22
N ARG A 51 -10.04 9.82 -8.00
CA ARG A 51 -11.49 10.06 -7.88
C ARG A 51 -12.01 9.66 -6.50
N TYR A 52 -11.63 8.46 -6.05
CA TYR A 52 -12.00 7.96 -4.74
C TYR A 52 -11.53 8.89 -3.61
N ILE A 53 -10.30 9.43 -3.71
CA ILE A 53 -9.74 10.32 -2.70
C ILE A 53 -10.49 11.66 -2.67
N ALA A 54 -10.95 12.17 -3.81
CA ALA A 54 -11.82 13.34 -3.85
C ALA A 54 -13.15 13.08 -3.10
N ASP A 55 -13.78 11.93 -3.32
CA ASP A 55 -15.01 11.54 -2.61
C ASP A 55 -14.77 11.36 -1.10
N LEU A 56 -13.64 10.77 -0.72
CA LEU A 56 -13.24 10.60 0.67
C LEU A 56 -13.06 11.95 1.37
N ARG A 57 -12.37 12.91 0.73
CA ARG A 57 -12.20 14.28 1.22
C ARG A 57 -13.54 14.99 1.39
N ALA A 58 -14.44 14.86 0.42
CA ALA A 58 -15.78 15.46 0.50
C ALA A 58 -16.58 14.88 1.66
N ARG A 59 -16.48 13.57 1.90
CA ARG A 59 -17.19 12.88 2.98
C ARG A 59 -16.67 13.22 4.38
N TYR A 60 -15.36 13.36 4.55
CA TYR A 60 -14.71 13.65 5.83
C TYR A 60 -14.01 15.02 5.81
N ASN A 61 -14.75 16.05 5.42
CA ASN A 61 -14.23 17.41 5.19
C ASN A 61 -13.64 18.09 6.44
N GLN A 62 -13.90 17.54 7.63
CA GLN A 62 -13.31 17.96 8.90
C GLN A 62 -11.92 17.38 9.16
N LEU A 63 -11.46 16.41 8.34
CA LEU A 63 -10.16 15.77 8.47
C LEU A 63 -9.21 16.27 7.37
N GLU A 64 -7.97 16.59 7.76
CA GLU A 64 -6.87 16.70 6.79
C GLU A 64 -6.62 15.34 6.12
N ILE A 65 -6.75 15.31 4.78
CA ILE A 65 -6.49 14.13 3.94
C ILE A 65 -5.55 14.55 2.82
N ALA A 66 -4.25 14.28 3.01
CA ALA A 66 -3.21 14.46 2.00
C ALA A 66 -3.13 13.22 1.08
N HIS A 67 -2.61 13.40 -0.12
CA HIS A 67 -2.35 12.30 -1.05
C HIS A 67 -1.16 12.61 -1.94
N ASP A 68 -0.22 11.67 -2.01
CA ASP A 68 0.90 11.69 -2.93
C ASP A 68 0.94 10.40 -3.77
N THR A 69 1.42 10.53 -5.01
CA THR A 69 1.78 9.38 -5.85
C THR A 69 3.29 9.27 -5.90
N VAL A 70 3.82 8.12 -5.47
CA VAL A 70 5.25 7.84 -5.38
C VAL A 70 5.67 6.92 -6.51
N ASP A 71 6.68 7.35 -7.28
CA ASP A 71 7.33 6.51 -8.27
C ASP A 71 8.32 5.55 -7.59
N LEU A 72 8.11 4.24 -7.78
CA LEU A 72 8.97 3.17 -7.29
C LEU A 72 9.42 2.28 -8.45
N PRO A 73 10.65 2.34 -8.95
CA PRO A 73 11.03 1.64 -10.18
C PRO A 73 11.19 0.10 -10.04
N ILE A 74 10.31 -0.57 -9.29
CA ILE A 74 10.31 -2.02 -9.03
C ILE A 74 10.27 -2.81 -10.33
N ALA A 75 9.36 -2.50 -11.26
CA ALA A 75 9.29 -3.19 -12.55
C ALA A 75 10.61 -3.09 -13.35
N ARG A 76 11.25 -1.91 -13.30
CA ARG A 76 12.56 -1.70 -13.96
C ARG A 76 13.67 -2.52 -13.30
N LEU A 77 13.68 -2.60 -11.96
CA LEU A 77 14.69 -3.36 -11.22
C LEU A 77 14.47 -4.87 -11.29
N LEU A 78 13.22 -5.30 -11.48
CA LEU A 78 12.81 -6.69 -11.67
C LEU A 78 12.56 -7.00 -13.15
N SER A 79 13.46 -6.59 -14.04
CA SER A 79 13.29 -6.73 -15.49
C SER A 79 13.10 -8.18 -15.97
N ASN A 80 13.60 -9.15 -15.18
CA ASN A 80 13.50 -10.59 -15.47
C ASN A 80 12.35 -11.26 -14.72
N SER A 81 11.42 -10.48 -14.15
CA SER A 81 10.28 -11.03 -13.42
C SER A 81 9.29 -11.73 -14.34
N ASP A 82 8.74 -12.85 -13.88
CA ASP A 82 7.65 -13.56 -14.54
C ASP A 82 6.26 -13.03 -14.17
N SER A 83 6.20 -12.01 -13.30
CA SER A 83 4.93 -11.45 -12.84
C SER A 83 4.14 -10.79 -13.95
N ALA A 84 2.89 -11.20 -14.16
CA ALA A 84 1.98 -10.63 -15.13
C ALA A 84 1.70 -9.13 -14.91
N LEU A 85 1.88 -8.63 -13.68
CA LEU A 85 1.66 -7.23 -13.34
C LEU A 85 2.75 -6.28 -13.89
N ILE A 86 3.97 -6.79 -14.12
CA ILE A 86 5.12 -5.95 -14.51
C ILE A 86 5.84 -6.44 -15.78
N ASN A 87 5.66 -7.70 -16.19
CA ASN A 87 6.26 -8.25 -17.40
C ASN A 87 5.35 -8.01 -18.62
N PRO A 88 5.74 -7.17 -19.61
CA PRO A 88 4.90 -6.82 -20.76
C PRO A 88 4.49 -8.03 -21.62
N GLU A 89 5.31 -9.08 -21.70
CA GLU A 89 5.09 -10.27 -22.52
C GLU A 89 4.05 -11.24 -21.92
N ARG A 90 3.83 -11.18 -20.60
CA ARG A 90 2.88 -12.03 -19.89
C ARG A 90 1.45 -11.49 -20.01
N LYS A 91 0.49 -12.32 -20.43
CA LYS A 91 -0.93 -11.93 -20.40
C LYS A 91 -1.44 -11.90 -18.95
N MET A 92 -2.33 -10.95 -18.65
CA MET A 92 -3.04 -10.97 -17.37
C MET A 92 -3.92 -12.23 -17.31
N PRO A 93 -3.89 -12.98 -16.21
CA PRO A 93 -4.77 -14.14 -16.06
C PRO A 93 -6.24 -13.67 -16.09
N HIS A 94 -7.07 -14.40 -16.86
CA HIS A 94 -8.51 -14.19 -16.92
C HIS A 94 -9.21 -15.38 -16.25
N GLY A 95 -10.17 -15.12 -15.35
CA GLY A 95 -10.95 -16.18 -14.71
C GLY A 95 -11.05 -16.05 -13.19
N HIS A 96 -11.62 -17.06 -12.54
CA HIS A 96 -11.74 -17.15 -11.09
C HIS A 96 -10.35 -17.14 -10.41
N TYR A 97 -10.26 -16.53 -9.22
CA TYR A 97 -9.09 -16.56 -8.35
C TYR A 97 -8.73 -18.01 -8.01
N THR A 98 -7.87 -18.60 -8.83
CA THR A 98 -7.22 -19.90 -8.60
C THR A 98 -5.81 -19.64 -8.09
N ASP A 99 -5.26 -20.58 -7.32
CA ASP A 99 -3.91 -20.47 -6.74
C ASP A 99 -2.84 -20.12 -7.80
N ASP A 100 -2.97 -20.66 -9.02
CA ASP A 100 -2.02 -20.41 -10.11
C ASP A 100 -2.17 -19.00 -10.71
N SER A 101 -3.41 -18.50 -10.82
CA SER A 101 -3.67 -17.12 -11.27
C SER A 101 -3.16 -16.07 -10.28
N MET A 102 -3.24 -16.36 -8.97
CA MET A 102 -2.72 -15.50 -7.92
C MET A 102 -1.18 -15.50 -7.88
N LYS A 103 -0.54 -16.66 -8.05
CA LYS A 103 0.93 -16.74 -8.13
C LYS A 103 1.48 -15.94 -9.32
N ALA A 104 0.78 -15.95 -10.46
CA ALA A 104 1.21 -15.24 -11.65
C ALA A 104 1.25 -13.71 -11.48
N THR A 105 0.58 -13.14 -10.48
CA THR A 105 0.55 -11.69 -10.21
C THR A 105 1.42 -11.28 -9.02
N VAL A 106 2.18 -12.20 -8.42
CA VAL A 106 3.12 -11.88 -7.34
C VAL A 106 4.25 -11.00 -7.89
N VAL A 107 4.48 -9.83 -7.28
CA VAL A 107 5.63 -8.97 -7.57
C VAL A 107 6.56 -9.04 -6.36
N PRO A 108 7.76 -9.65 -6.48
CA PRO A 108 8.70 -9.75 -5.37
C PRO A 108 9.02 -8.38 -4.75
N TYR A 109 9.08 -8.33 -3.41
CA TYR A 109 9.43 -7.14 -2.64
C TYR A 109 8.54 -5.90 -2.88
N ARG A 110 7.36 -6.06 -3.48
CA ARG A 110 6.42 -4.95 -3.70
C ARG A 110 5.95 -4.30 -2.40
N ASN A 111 5.28 -5.05 -1.53
CA ASN A 111 4.73 -4.47 -0.30
C ASN A 111 5.84 -3.98 0.65
N PRO A 112 6.98 -4.69 0.84
CA PRO A 112 8.08 -4.18 1.66
C PRO A 112 8.60 -2.81 1.22
N ASN A 113 8.77 -2.58 -0.10
CA ASN A 113 9.22 -1.29 -0.61
C ASN A 113 8.19 -0.19 -0.34
N MET A 114 6.92 -0.45 -0.63
CA MET A 114 5.84 0.52 -0.39
C MET A 114 5.68 0.86 1.09
N LEU A 115 5.75 -0.15 1.96
CA LEU A 115 5.67 0.02 3.41
C LEU A 115 6.84 0.84 3.96
N LEU A 116 8.05 0.68 3.41
CA LEU A 116 9.20 1.49 3.82
C LEU A 116 9.05 2.97 3.44
N GLN A 117 8.50 3.26 2.26
CA GLN A 117 8.17 4.63 1.87
C GLN A 117 7.09 5.22 2.78
N ALA A 118 6.03 4.46 3.05
CA ALA A 118 4.96 4.89 3.96
C ALA A 118 5.49 5.14 5.39
N ALA A 119 6.41 4.30 5.88
CA ALA A 119 7.08 4.51 7.15
C ALA A 119 7.96 5.76 7.17
N THR A 120 8.63 6.08 6.05
CA THR A 120 9.38 7.33 5.90
C THR A 120 8.48 8.56 6.03
N VAL A 121 7.32 8.57 5.36
CA VAL A 121 6.34 9.65 5.48
C VAL A 121 5.77 9.72 6.90
N ALA A 122 5.41 8.58 7.49
CA ALA A 122 4.90 8.51 8.85
C ALA A 122 5.94 9.01 9.88
N TRP A 123 7.22 8.80 9.60
CA TRP A 123 8.30 9.35 10.40
C TRP A 123 8.31 10.89 10.37
N ASN A 124 8.27 11.47 9.18
CA ASN A 124 8.29 12.90 8.95
C ASN A 124 7.07 13.61 9.56
N GLU A 125 5.89 13.01 9.44
CA GLU A 125 4.62 13.61 9.87
C GLU A 125 4.23 13.28 11.31
N HIS A 126 5.11 12.61 12.06
CA HIS A 126 4.82 12.12 13.40
C HIS A 126 3.57 11.23 13.45
N ALA A 127 3.22 10.54 12.36
CA ALA A 127 2.06 9.66 12.30
C ALA A 127 2.24 8.46 13.23
N SER A 128 1.15 8.03 13.85
CA SER A 128 1.15 6.90 14.79
C SER A 128 0.85 5.56 14.12
N VAL A 129 0.43 5.57 12.85
CA VAL A 129 0.00 4.41 12.10
C VAL A 129 0.55 4.43 10.68
N VAL A 130 1.03 3.28 10.23
CA VAL A 130 1.20 2.93 8.81
C VAL A 130 0.27 1.75 8.52
N ALA A 131 -0.52 1.83 7.44
CA ALA A 131 -1.46 0.77 7.09
C ALA A 131 -1.46 0.46 5.59
N TYR A 132 -1.74 -0.81 5.27
CA TYR A 132 -1.90 -1.32 3.92
C TYR A 132 -2.96 -2.42 3.93
N ALA A 133 -3.70 -2.56 2.84
CA ALA A 133 -4.86 -3.47 2.76
C ALA A 133 -4.46 -4.90 2.39
N ALA A 134 -3.58 -5.52 3.20
CA ALA A 134 -3.33 -6.95 3.10
C ALA A 134 -4.52 -7.76 3.64
N HIS A 135 -5.00 -8.73 2.88
CA HIS A 135 -6.16 -9.54 3.23
C HIS A 135 -5.76 -11.02 3.46
N GLN A 136 -6.49 -11.72 4.33
CA GLN A 136 -6.16 -13.10 4.71
C GLN A 136 -6.23 -14.12 3.57
N GLY A 137 -7.06 -13.90 2.57
CA GLY A 137 -7.17 -14.80 1.41
C GLY A 137 -5.93 -14.74 0.50
N ASP A 138 -5.08 -13.73 0.64
CA ASP A 138 -3.81 -13.64 -0.07
C ASP A 138 -2.68 -14.45 0.61
N TYR A 139 -2.88 -14.98 1.82
CA TYR A 139 -1.79 -15.51 2.64
C TYR A 139 -1.04 -16.69 2.02
N ALA A 140 -1.73 -17.52 1.22
CA ALA A 140 -1.12 -18.69 0.60
C ALA A 140 -0.15 -18.32 -0.53
N GLN A 141 -0.28 -17.12 -1.13
CA GLN A 141 0.50 -16.69 -2.29
C GLN A 141 1.35 -15.45 -2.02
N TYR A 142 1.02 -14.67 -0.99
CA TYR A 142 1.70 -13.43 -0.61
C TYR A 142 2.27 -13.53 0.82
N PRO A 143 3.52 -13.99 0.96
CA PRO A 143 4.19 -14.09 2.26
C PRO A 143 4.20 -12.80 3.07
N ASP A 144 4.21 -11.67 2.37
CA ASP A 144 4.24 -10.29 2.85
C ASP A 144 2.86 -9.71 3.18
N CYS A 145 1.79 -10.52 3.13
CA CYS A 145 0.47 -10.18 3.68
C CYS A 145 0.25 -10.80 5.08
N ARG A 146 1.13 -11.71 5.52
CA ARG A 146 0.96 -12.48 6.75
C ARG A 146 1.36 -11.69 7.99
N LYS A 147 0.72 -11.97 9.12
CA LYS A 147 1.04 -11.36 10.42
C LYS A 147 2.54 -11.46 10.78
N ILE A 148 3.18 -12.60 10.54
CA ILE A 148 4.62 -12.79 10.82
C ILE A 148 5.50 -11.80 10.06
N PHE A 149 5.13 -11.45 8.82
CA PHE A 149 5.84 -10.44 8.05
C PHE A 149 5.62 -9.05 8.66
N VAL A 150 4.38 -8.69 8.99
CA VAL A 150 4.05 -7.39 9.59
C VAL A 150 4.78 -7.20 10.93
N ASP A 151 4.81 -8.23 11.78
CA ASP A 151 5.52 -8.20 13.06
C ASP A 151 7.04 -8.02 12.85
N ALA A 152 7.63 -8.76 11.91
CA ALA A 152 9.04 -8.62 11.56
C ALA A 152 9.37 -7.24 10.99
N PHE A 153 8.48 -6.70 10.14
CA PHE A 153 8.65 -5.37 9.55
C PHE A 153 8.57 -4.27 10.61
N ASN A 154 7.64 -4.38 11.57
CA ASN A 154 7.58 -3.45 12.71
C ASN A 154 8.88 -3.46 13.52
N ASN A 155 9.47 -4.63 13.76
CA ASN A 155 10.75 -4.73 14.46
C ASN A 155 11.89 -4.10 13.63
N LEU A 156 11.91 -4.33 12.32
CA LEU A 156 12.87 -3.67 11.41
C LEU A 156 12.78 -2.15 11.49
N LEU A 157 11.56 -1.59 11.49
CA LEU A 157 11.35 -0.13 11.58
C LEU A 157 11.84 0.40 12.93
N ALA A 158 11.54 -0.30 14.02
CA ALA A 158 11.97 0.07 15.37
C ALA A 158 13.50 0.11 15.48
N ILE A 159 14.19 -0.93 14.99
CA ILE A 159 15.65 -1.01 14.98
C ILE A 159 16.26 0.08 14.09
N SER A 160 15.72 0.30 12.89
CA SER A 160 16.27 1.27 11.92
C SER A 160 16.27 2.71 12.43
N MET A 161 15.34 3.00 13.35
CA MET A 161 15.16 4.33 13.93
C MET A 161 15.53 4.37 15.42
N GLU A 162 16.22 3.35 15.94
CA GLU A 162 16.63 3.32 17.35
C GLU A 162 17.50 4.53 17.71
N GLY A 163 17.22 5.16 18.85
CA GLY A 163 17.92 6.36 19.31
C GLY A 163 17.69 7.61 18.45
N ARG A 164 16.82 7.51 17.44
CA ARG A 164 16.31 8.61 16.66
C ARG A 164 14.85 8.79 17.14
N ARG A 165 14.38 10.04 17.27
CA ARG A 165 13.19 10.50 18.02
C ARG A 165 13.35 10.64 19.53
#